data_AF-W7QGF1-F1
#
_entry.id   AF-W7QGF1-F1
#
_cell.length_a   1.000
_cell.length_b   1.000
_cell.length_c   1.000
_cell.angle_alpha   90.00
_cell.angle_beta   90.00
_cell.angle_gamma   90.00
#
_symmetry.space_group_name_H-M   'P 1'
#
loop_
_entity.id
_entity.type
_entity.pdbx_description
1 polymer ?
#
loop_
_entity_poly.entity_id
_entity_poly.type
_entity_poly.pdbx_seq_one_letter_code
_entity_poly.pdbx_strand_id
1 'polypeptide(L)'
;MLAGSPLLNEELTDEDFSELAAEGIKHLGEVGIGPVKSTRKAAELVSMARKHGMTSITHTGGPSIPASKRMSADDILEIAPDIVGHINGGYTALPRDQIRCLCEACLGALEIVHNGNEFAALLTLNYAKEMGQLDRIVLGTDAPAGCGVPALGILRTIALLSSFGDIAPEIAVCFATGNTARVRKLNSGLVDVGKEADLVIFSAPLGGAEKTVLGSLKIGDLPSVTSVLIDGKLMIRQSKNTPPPETTPSIVEQRQHTMYSSSA
;
A
#
# COMPACT_ATOMS: atom_id res chain seq x y z
N MET A 1 10.59 -20.70 3.08
CA MET A 1 10.05 -19.65 2.20
C MET A 1 11.02 -18.49 2.24
N LEU A 2 11.65 -18.18 1.11
CA LEU A 2 12.42 -16.95 0.98
C LEU A 2 11.43 -15.78 0.90
N ALA A 3 11.62 -14.77 1.74
CA ALA A 3 10.86 -13.54 1.69
C ALA A 3 11.73 -12.46 1.06
N GLY A 4 11.13 -11.55 0.29
CA GLY A 4 11.81 -10.41 -0.30
C GLY A 4 11.31 -10.07 -1.70
N SER A 5 11.84 -8.98 -2.22
CA SER A 5 11.53 -8.44 -3.54
C SER A 5 12.86 -8.07 -4.22
N PRO A 6 13.43 -8.93 -5.07
CA PRO A 6 14.74 -8.69 -5.66
C PRO A 6 14.73 -7.48 -6.60
N LEU A 7 15.80 -6.70 -6.57
CA LEU A 7 16.05 -5.66 -7.57
C LEU A 7 16.46 -6.32 -8.88
N LEU A 8 15.98 -5.78 -10.00
CA LEU A 8 16.35 -6.29 -11.32
C LEU A 8 17.84 -6.08 -11.59
N ASN A 9 18.46 -7.09 -12.20
CA ASN A 9 19.78 -7.05 -12.83
C ASN A 9 19.62 -7.37 -14.33
N GLU A 10 20.45 -6.76 -15.19
CA GLU A 10 20.41 -6.95 -16.65
C GLU A 10 20.72 -8.40 -17.06
N GLU A 11 21.46 -9.13 -16.22
CA GLU A 11 21.86 -10.52 -16.43
C GLU A 11 20.76 -11.54 -16.10
N LEU A 12 19.67 -11.12 -15.44
CA LEU A 12 18.58 -12.03 -15.10
C LEU A 12 17.94 -12.62 -16.37
N THR A 13 17.75 -13.93 -16.32
CA THR A 13 17.17 -14.77 -17.36
C THR A 13 15.75 -15.23 -17.00
N ASP A 14 15.04 -15.85 -17.94
CA ASP A 14 13.71 -16.42 -17.68
C ASP A 14 13.79 -17.56 -16.65
N GLU A 15 14.84 -18.38 -16.72
CA GLU A 15 15.14 -19.43 -15.74
C GLU A 15 15.33 -18.88 -14.32
N ASP A 16 16.03 -17.75 -14.15
CA ASP A 16 16.20 -17.12 -12.82
C ASP A 16 14.84 -16.72 -12.21
N PHE A 17 13.93 -16.17 -13.03
CA PHE A 17 12.58 -15.85 -12.56
C PHE A 17 11.76 -17.11 -12.24
N SER A 18 11.96 -18.19 -12.97
CA SER A 18 11.35 -19.49 -12.67
C SER A 18 11.82 -20.04 -11.32
N GLU A 19 13.12 -19.99 -11.06
CA GLU A 19 13.71 -20.43 -9.78
C GLU A 19 13.19 -19.58 -8.62
N LEU A 20 13.24 -18.25 -8.76
CA LEU A 20 12.72 -17.32 -7.75
C LEU A 20 11.24 -17.57 -7.43
N ALA A 21 10.42 -17.83 -8.46
CA ALA A 21 9.00 -18.16 -8.26
C ALA A 21 8.81 -19.50 -7.55
N ALA A 22 9.63 -20.52 -7.86
CA ALA A 22 9.62 -21.82 -7.19
C ALA A 22 9.98 -21.70 -5.69
N GLU A 23 10.89 -20.79 -5.35
CA GLU A 23 11.25 -20.47 -3.96
C GLU A 23 10.20 -19.60 -3.21
N GLY A 24 9.15 -19.18 -3.92
CA GLY A 24 8.01 -18.45 -3.38
C GLY A 24 8.11 -16.92 -3.45
N ILE A 25 9.07 -16.37 -4.20
CA ILE A 25 9.15 -14.94 -4.46
C ILE A 25 8.01 -14.54 -5.41
N LYS A 26 7.21 -13.55 -4.99
CA LYS A 26 6.02 -13.09 -5.71
C LYS A 26 6.13 -11.66 -6.22
N HIS A 27 7.18 -10.94 -5.86
CA HIS A 27 7.27 -9.50 -6.10
C HIS A 27 8.66 -9.12 -6.57
N LEU A 28 8.74 -8.15 -7.47
CA LEU A 28 9.98 -7.47 -7.79
C LEU A 28 10.15 -6.26 -6.87
N GLY A 29 11.40 -5.95 -6.54
CA GLY A 29 11.76 -4.67 -5.95
C GLY A 29 11.52 -3.54 -6.95
N GLU A 30 11.57 -2.30 -6.49
CA GLU A 30 11.27 -1.13 -7.32
C GLU A 30 12.16 -1.05 -8.56
N VAL A 31 11.52 -1.21 -9.72
CA VAL A 31 12.14 -1.08 -11.03
C VAL A 31 12.58 0.38 -11.20
N GLY A 32 13.88 0.61 -11.41
CA GLY A 32 14.49 1.94 -11.52
C GLY A 32 15.47 2.31 -10.40
N ILE A 33 15.43 1.58 -9.27
CA ILE A 33 16.44 1.71 -8.20
C ILE A 33 17.70 0.92 -8.55
N GLY A 34 17.53 -0.29 -9.08
CA GLY A 34 18.59 -1.24 -9.38
C GLY A 34 19.54 -0.83 -10.53
N PRO A 35 20.47 -1.73 -10.91
CA PRO A 35 21.46 -1.48 -11.96
C PRO A 35 20.86 -1.35 -13.36
N VAL A 36 19.67 -1.90 -13.64
CA VAL A 36 19.02 -1.81 -14.96
C VAL A 36 18.63 -0.36 -15.26
N LYS A 37 19.33 0.28 -16.22
CA LYS A 37 19.06 1.69 -16.59
C LYS A 37 18.23 1.85 -17.87
N SER A 38 18.27 0.86 -18.75
CA SER A 38 17.50 0.84 -20.00
C SER A 38 16.03 0.53 -19.73
N THR A 39 15.14 1.43 -20.15
CA THR A 39 13.68 1.27 -20.05
C THR A 39 13.21 0.02 -20.79
N ARG A 40 13.69 -0.19 -22.02
CA ARG A 40 13.39 -1.37 -22.82
C ARG A 40 13.81 -2.67 -22.13
N LYS A 41 15.01 -2.70 -21.52
CA LYS A 41 15.47 -3.90 -20.80
C LYS A 41 14.64 -4.13 -19.54
N ALA A 42 14.27 -3.07 -18.83
CA ALA A 42 13.37 -3.17 -17.69
C ALA A 42 11.99 -3.74 -18.09
N ALA A 43 11.42 -3.27 -19.21
CA ALA A 43 10.17 -3.79 -19.76
C ALA A 43 10.26 -5.29 -20.11
N GLU A 44 11.37 -5.71 -20.72
CA GLU A 44 11.65 -7.11 -21.04
C GLU A 44 11.68 -7.98 -19.78
N LEU A 45 12.44 -7.57 -18.76
CA LEU A 45 12.57 -8.29 -17.49
C LEU A 45 11.26 -8.33 -16.70
N VAL A 46 10.51 -7.22 -16.67
CA VAL A 46 9.18 -7.17 -16.05
C VAL A 46 8.21 -8.13 -16.76
N SER A 47 8.28 -8.20 -18.10
CA SER A 47 7.48 -9.15 -18.88
C SER A 47 7.83 -10.60 -18.55
N MET A 48 9.13 -10.93 -18.42
CA MET A 48 9.56 -12.27 -18.01
C MET A 48 9.07 -12.62 -16.60
N ALA A 49 9.31 -11.75 -15.61
CA ALA A 49 8.87 -11.96 -14.23
C ALA A 49 7.35 -12.17 -14.13
N ARG A 50 6.57 -11.42 -14.93
CA ARG A 50 5.12 -11.55 -14.98
C ARG A 50 4.67 -12.93 -15.47
N LYS A 51 5.36 -13.57 -16.42
CA LYS A 51 5.04 -14.94 -16.87
C LYS A 51 5.11 -15.95 -15.71
N HIS A 52 6.00 -15.70 -14.76
CA HIS A 52 6.19 -16.49 -13.54
C HIS A 52 5.32 -16.03 -12.36
N GLY A 53 4.32 -15.18 -12.63
CA GLY A 53 3.31 -14.76 -11.66
C GLY A 53 3.74 -13.65 -10.71
N MET A 54 4.95 -13.08 -10.89
CA MET A 54 5.44 -12.00 -10.05
C MET A 54 4.77 -10.66 -10.36
N THR A 55 4.66 -9.81 -9.33
CA THR A 55 4.13 -8.44 -9.42
C THR A 55 5.26 -7.42 -9.40
N SER A 56 5.22 -6.48 -10.33
CA SER A 56 6.17 -5.39 -10.51
C SER A 56 5.67 -4.08 -9.92
N ILE A 57 6.61 -3.27 -9.45
CA ILE A 57 6.40 -1.89 -9.03
C ILE A 57 7.54 -1.02 -9.58
N THR A 58 7.25 0.18 -10.07
CA THR A 58 8.26 1.11 -10.57
C THR A 58 8.51 2.25 -9.61
N HIS A 59 9.75 2.75 -9.62
CA HIS A 59 10.04 4.10 -9.17
C HIS A 59 9.32 5.10 -10.12
N THR A 60 8.63 6.11 -9.60
CA THR A 60 7.99 7.15 -10.44
C THR A 60 8.41 8.54 -10.02
N GLY A 61 8.81 9.38 -10.97
CA GLY A 61 9.22 10.76 -10.68
C GLY A 61 10.72 10.95 -10.57
N GLY A 62 11.12 12.04 -9.89
CA GLY A 62 12.52 12.42 -9.71
C GLY A 62 13.30 11.38 -8.90
N PRO A 63 14.63 11.37 -9.01
CA PRO A 63 15.45 10.41 -8.27
C PRO A 63 15.33 10.62 -6.76
N SER A 64 15.06 9.54 -6.01
CA SER A 64 14.93 9.52 -4.54
C SER A 64 16.28 9.38 -3.84
N ILE A 65 17.24 8.73 -4.52
CA ILE A 65 18.63 8.56 -4.09
C ILE A 65 19.56 8.76 -5.29
N PRO A 66 20.86 9.07 -5.08
CA PRO A 66 21.80 9.33 -6.17
C PRO A 66 21.89 8.22 -7.24
N ALA A 67 21.59 6.97 -6.88
CA ALA A 67 21.63 5.82 -7.79
C ALA A 67 20.35 5.61 -8.63
N SER A 68 19.23 6.24 -8.26
CA SER A 68 17.93 6.07 -8.92
C SER A 68 17.82 6.91 -10.19
N LYS A 69 17.13 6.39 -11.21
CA LYS A 69 16.83 7.11 -12.46
C LYS A 69 15.54 7.90 -12.28
N ARG A 70 15.47 9.12 -12.82
CA ARG A 70 14.16 9.77 -13.05
C ARG A 70 13.36 8.90 -14.04
N MET A 71 12.16 8.46 -13.66
CA MET A 71 11.25 7.76 -14.57
C MET A 71 10.12 8.68 -15.00
N SER A 72 10.04 8.94 -16.30
CA SER A 72 8.99 9.72 -16.94
C SER A 72 7.73 8.87 -17.21
N ALA A 73 6.62 9.52 -17.59
CA ALA A 73 5.42 8.80 -17.99
C ALA A 73 5.67 7.80 -19.14
N ASP A 74 6.46 8.19 -20.14
CA ASP A 74 6.81 7.32 -21.28
C ASP A 74 7.59 6.08 -20.81
N ASP A 75 8.51 6.24 -19.87
CA ASP A 75 9.26 5.11 -19.30
C ASP A 75 8.32 4.11 -18.61
N ILE A 76 7.37 4.62 -17.81
CA ILE A 76 6.40 3.78 -17.08
C ILE A 76 5.44 3.08 -18.04
N LEU A 77 4.98 3.76 -19.09
CA LEU A 77 4.11 3.16 -20.10
C LEU A 77 4.82 2.06 -20.90
N GLU A 78 6.11 2.24 -21.21
CA GLU A 78 6.91 1.21 -21.87
C GLU A 78 7.16 0.00 -20.96
N ILE A 79 7.47 0.23 -19.67
CA ILE A 79 7.69 -0.85 -18.69
C ILE A 79 6.38 -1.60 -18.38
N ALA A 80 5.25 -0.89 -18.41
CA ALA A 80 3.92 -1.39 -18.07
C ALA A 80 3.90 -2.18 -16.75
N PRO A 81 4.21 -1.54 -15.60
CA PRO A 81 4.24 -2.22 -14.31
C PRO A 81 2.84 -2.53 -13.81
N ASP A 82 2.74 -3.47 -12.86
CA ASP A 82 1.48 -3.78 -12.19
C ASP A 82 1.11 -2.70 -11.16
N ILE A 83 2.10 -1.96 -10.66
CA ILE A 83 1.94 -0.82 -9.74
C ILE A 83 2.85 0.32 -10.21
N VAL A 84 2.26 1.49 -10.47
CA VAL A 84 2.99 2.75 -10.59
C VAL A 84 3.33 3.19 -9.17
N GLY A 85 4.53 2.83 -8.70
CA GLY A 85 4.98 3.08 -7.35
C GLY A 85 5.15 4.56 -7.08
N HIS A 86 4.77 5.00 -5.87
CA HIS A 86 4.78 6.40 -5.43
C HIS A 86 4.51 7.40 -6.56
N ILE A 87 3.35 7.33 -7.22
CA ILE A 87 3.00 8.24 -8.32
C ILE A 87 3.02 9.72 -7.90
N ASN A 88 2.83 9.96 -6.60
CA ASN A 88 3.01 11.28 -5.98
C ASN A 88 4.48 11.63 -5.66
N GLY A 89 5.44 10.87 -6.17
CA GLY A 89 6.89 10.99 -5.99
C GLY A 89 7.39 10.45 -4.65
N GLY A 90 8.59 9.87 -4.63
CA GLY A 90 9.29 9.45 -3.41
C GLY A 90 10.56 10.27 -3.12
N TYR A 91 10.62 11.60 -3.15
CA TYR A 91 9.57 12.59 -2.83
C TYR A 91 9.15 13.46 -4.02
N THR A 92 9.99 13.51 -5.06
CA THR A 92 9.83 14.48 -6.15
C THR A 92 8.87 13.95 -7.20
N ALA A 93 7.63 14.46 -7.21
CA ALA A 93 6.59 14.06 -8.15
C ALA A 93 6.91 14.42 -9.61
N LEU A 94 6.25 13.72 -10.54
CA LEU A 94 6.20 14.12 -11.94
C LEU A 94 5.37 15.40 -12.15
N PRO A 95 5.60 16.13 -13.26
CA PRO A 95 4.72 17.21 -13.69
C PRO A 95 3.26 16.72 -13.88
N ARG A 96 2.31 17.66 -13.74
CA ARG A 96 0.87 17.39 -13.75
C ARG A 96 0.38 16.63 -14.99
N ASP A 97 0.87 17.02 -16.16
CA ASP A 97 0.54 16.41 -17.45
C ASP A 97 0.99 14.94 -17.51
N GLN A 98 2.16 14.64 -16.95
CA GLN A 98 2.66 13.26 -16.88
C GLN A 98 1.88 12.41 -15.86
N ILE A 99 1.53 12.96 -14.70
CA ILE A 99 0.65 12.26 -13.74
C ILE A 99 -0.70 11.95 -14.38
N ARG A 100 -1.30 12.93 -15.08
CA ARG A 100 -2.56 12.73 -15.80
C ARG A 100 -2.44 11.64 -16.87
N CYS A 101 -1.37 11.68 -17.67
CA CYS A 101 -1.08 10.67 -18.68
C CYS A 101 -1.02 9.26 -18.08
N LEU A 102 -0.37 9.09 -16.92
CA LEU A 102 -0.31 7.80 -16.24
C LEU A 102 -1.68 7.32 -15.72
N CYS A 103 -2.50 8.23 -15.19
CA CYS A 103 -3.87 7.87 -14.81
C CYS A 103 -4.69 7.39 -16.01
N GLU A 104 -4.57 8.08 -17.16
CA GLU A 104 -5.35 7.80 -18.37
C GLU A 104 -4.88 6.55 -19.13
N ALA A 105 -3.56 6.38 -19.29
CA ALA A 105 -2.98 5.43 -20.23
C ALA A 105 -2.35 4.20 -19.59
N CYS A 106 -1.94 4.27 -18.31
CA CYS A 106 -1.44 3.08 -17.60
C CYS A 106 -2.61 2.26 -17.06
N LEU A 107 -2.45 0.93 -16.98
CA LEU A 107 -3.46 0.02 -16.41
C LEU A 107 -3.14 -0.44 -14.98
N GLY A 108 -1.89 -0.25 -14.53
CA GLY A 108 -1.44 -0.66 -13.19
C GLY A 108 -2.12 0.09 -12.05
N ALA A 109 -1.95 -0.38 -10.81
CA ALA A 109 -2.39 0.35 -9.64
C ALA A 109 -1.61 1.69 -9.51
N LEU A 110 -2.23 2.68 -8.89
CA LEU A 110 -1.66 4.01 -8.67
C LEU A 110 -1.33 4.13 -7.17
N GLU A 111 -0.05 3.97 -6.81
CA GLU A 111 0.35 3.99 -5.41
C GLU A 111 0.59 5.42 -4.92
N ILE A 112 -0.20 5.85 -3.93
CA ILE A 112 0.03 7.08 -3.18
C ILE A 112 0.79 6.73 -1.91
N VAL A 113 1.95 7.36 -1.70
CA VAL A 113 2.78 7.13 -0.52
C VAL A 113 2.76 8.31 0.45
N HIS A 114 2.95 7.99 1.73
CA HIS A 114 3.08 9.01 2.79
C HIS A 114 4.28 9.92 2.58
N ASN A 115 5.44 9.32 2.29
CA ASN A 115 6.70 10.04 2.10
C ASN A 115 6.83 10.63 0.68
N GLY A 116 5.72 11.15 0.14
CA GLY A 116 5.67 11.75 -1.17
C GLY A 116 5.05 13.13 -1.16
N ASN A 117 4.89 13.72 -2.35
CA ASN A 117 4.31 15.04 -2.48
C ASN A 117 2.79 15.00 -2.27
N GLU A 118 2.31 15.72 -1.25
CA GLU A 118 0.91 15.71 -0.85
C GLU A 118 0.00 16.38 -1.90
N PHE A 119 0.49 17.41 -2.58
CA PHE A 119 -0.25 18.03 -3.68
C PHE A 119 -0.43 17.05 -4.85
N ALA A 120 0.62 16.30 -5.21
CA ALA A 120 0.56 15.29 -6.26
C ALA A 120 -0.32 14.09 -5.87
N ALA A 121 -0.40 13.75 -4.57
CA ALA A 121 -1.33 12.75 -4.06
C ALA A 121 -2.79 13.17 -4.30
N LEU A 122 -3.16 14.40 -3.91
CA LEU A 122 -4.50 14.95 -4.14
C LEU A 122 -4.80 15.11 -5.63
N LEU A 123 -3.81 15.50 -6.43
CA LEU A 123 -3.93 15.59 -7.88
C LEU A 123 -4.23 14.23 -8.52
N THR A 124 -3.48 13.19 -8.16
CA THR A 124 -3.69 11.81 -8.63
C THR A 124 -5.08 11.32 -8.25
N LEU A 125 -5.48 11.56 -7.00
CA LEU A 125 -6.80 11.18 -6.50
C LEU A 125 -7.92 11.85 -7.30
N ASN A 126 -7.78 13.15 -7.61
CA ASN A 126 -8.76 13.88 -8.40
C ASN A 126 -8.89 13.33 -9.81
N TYR A 127 -7.78 12.97 -10.47
CA TYR A 127 -7.83 12.32 -11.79
C TYR A 127 -8.46 10.94 -11.73
N ALA A 128 -8.11 10.11 -10.74
CA ALA A 128 -8.74 8.81 -10.56
C ALA A 128 -10.25 8.94 -10.29
N LYS A 129 -10.68 9.97 -9.55
CA LYS A 129 -12.10 10.29 -9.31
C LYS A 129 -12.81 10.71 -10.61
N GLU A 130 -12.21 11.62 -11.37
CA GLU A 130 -12.71 12.08 -12.69
C GLU A 130 -12.94 10.90 -13.64
N MET A 131 -12.05 9.91 -13.59
CA MET A 131 -12.06 8.74 -14.48
C MET A 131 -12.85 7.55 -13.93
N GLY A 132 -13.39 7.63 -12.70
CA GLY A 132 -14.10 6.52 -12.06
C GLY A 132 -13.21 5.32 -11.71
N GLN A 133 -11.93 5.56 -11.41
CA GLN A 133 -10.88 4.54 -11.22
C GLN A 133 -10.32 4.51 -9.79
N LEU A 134 -11.14 4.81 -8.79
CA LEU A 134 -10.72 4.81 -7.38
C LEU A 134 -10.29 3.41 -6.89
N ASP A 135 -10.73 2.34 -7.55
CA ASP A 135 -10.34 0.96 -7.28
C ASP A 135 -8.85 0.68 -7.58
N ARG A 136 -8.20 1.53 -8.39
CA ARG A 136 -6.77 1.46 -8.70
C ARG A 136 -5.88 2.14 -7.66
N ILE A 137 -6.43 2.99 -6.79
CA ILE A 137 -5.64 3.68 -5.76
C ILE A 137 -5.24 2.66 -4.68
N VAL A 138 -3.94 2.58 -4.42
CA VAL A 138 -3.36 1.82 -3.30
C VAL A 138 -2.47 2.73 -2.46
N LEU A 139 -2.32 2.43 -1.17
CA LEU A 139 -1.50 3.24 -0.27
C LEU A 139 -0.23 2.53 0.17
N GLY A 140 0.87 3.29 0.21
CA GLY A 140 2.14 2.87 0.77
C GLY A 140 2.73 3.94 1.71
N THR A 141 3.89 3.65 2.30
CA THR A 141 4.62 4.65 3.09
C THR A 141 5.84 5.19 2.39
N ASP A 142 6.44 4.44 1.45
CA ASP A 142 7.80 4.68 0.92
C ASP A 142 8.80 4.90 2.06
N ALA A 143 8.91 3.89 2.94
CA ALA A 143 9.74 3.95 4.14
C ALA A 143 10.38 2.58 4.40
N PRO A 144 11.60 2.53 4.98
CA PRO A 144 12.43 3.65 5.43
C PRO A 144 12.99 4.52 4.29
N ALA A 145 12.92 5.84 4.43
CA ALA A 145 13.45 6.80 3.47
C ALA A 145 14.16 7.96 4.16
N GLY A 146 14.76 8.88 3.39
CA GLY A 146 15.48 10.04 3.94
C GLY A 146 14.62 10.95 4.83
N CYS A 147 13.29 10.95 4.64
CA CYS A 147 12.32 11.66 5.46
C CYS A 147 11.87 10.88 6.72
N GLY A 148 12.31 9.63 6.90
CA GLY A 148 12.12 8.86 8.12
C GLY A 148 11.25 7.60 7.97
N VAL A 149 10.73 7.14 9.11
CA VAL A 149 9.90 5.93 9.24
C VAL A 149 8.58 6.29 9.94
N PRO A 150 7.58 6.78 9.19
CA PRO A 150 6.33 7.28 9.77
C PRO A 150 5.46 6.11 10.25
N ALA A 151 5.48 5.81 11.55
CA ALA A 151 4.70 4.71 12.14
C ALA A 151 3.17 4.83 11.89
N LEU A 152 2.67 6.04 11.70
CA LEU A 152 1.26 6.32 11.37
C LEU A 152 1.05 6.74 9.91
N GLY A 153 2.02 6.47 9.02
CA GLY A 153 2.01 6.98 7.64
C GLY A 153 0.73 6.65 6.88
N ILE A 154 0.28 5.39 6.92
CA ILE A 154 -0.96 4.96 6.27
C ILE A 154 -2.19 5.70 6.83
N LEU A 155 -2.35 5.79 8.16
CA LEU A 155 -3.47 6.51 8.77
C LEU A 155 -3.44 8.00 8.44
N ARG A 156 -2.27 8.62 8.41
CA ARG A 156 -2.08 10.02 8.01
C ARG A 156 -2.46 10.24 6.55
N THR A 157 -2.12 9.29 5.67
CA THR A 157 -2.52 9.36 4.26
C THR A 157 -4.03 9.17 4.09
N ILE A 158 -4.66 8.23 4.81
CA ILE A 158 -6.13 8.08 4.81
C ILE A 158 -6.80 9.38 5.27
N ALA A 159 -6.32 9.99 6.36
CA ALA A 159 -6.84 11.25 6.87
C ALA A 159 -6.68 12.39 5.86
N LEU A 160 -5.49 12.54 5.23
CA LEU A 160 -5.23 13.51 4.17
C LEU A 160 -6.22 13.38 3.01
N LEU A 161 -6.40 12.16 2.48
CA LEU A 161 -7.28 11.91 1.35
C LEU A 161 -8.76 12.10 1.72
N SER A 162 -9.15 11.83 2.97
CA SER A 162 -10.52 12.00 3.44
C SER A 162 -10.88 13.47 3.66
N SER A 163 -9.97 14.25 4.26
CA SER A 163 -10.24 15.64 4.65
C SER A 163 -9.93 16.65 3.57
N PHE A 164 -8.80 16.50 2.86
CA PHE A 164 -8.41 17.40 1.77
C PHE A 164 -8.77 16.86 0.38
N GLY A 165 -8.86 15.54 0.22
CA GLY A 165 -9.18 14.89 -1.06
C GLY A 165 -10.67 14.73 -1.34
N ASP A 166 -11.52 15.09 -0.38
CA ASP A 166 -12.97 14.91 -0.43
C ASP A 166 -13.39 13.48 -0.81
N ILE A 167 -12.75 12.50 -0.16
CA ILE A 167 -13.12 11.10 -0.24
C ILE A 167 -13.88 10.72 1.03
N ALA A 168 -14.88 9.85 0.87
CA ALA A 168 -15.56 9.26 2.03
C ALA A 168 -14.54 8.41 2.82
N PRO A 169 -14.40 8.57 4.14
CA PRO A 169 -13.37 7.90 4.92
C PRO A 169 -13.34 6.38 4.76
N GLU A 170 -14.50 5.74 4.67
CA GLU A 170 -14.63 4.30 4.43
C GLU A 170 -14.04 3.87 3.08
N ILE A 171 -14.11 4.72 2.05
CA ILE A 171 -13.49 4.48 0.74
C ILE A 171 -11.97 4.69 0.84
N ALA A 172 -11.51 5.71 1.55
CA ALA A 172 -10.07 5.92 1.78
C ALA A 172 -9.43 4.75 2.55
N VAL A 173 -10.16 4.14 3.48
CA VAL A 173 -9.73 2.88 4.14
C VAL A 173 -9.59 1.74 3.13
N CYS A 174 -10.47 1.63 2.14
CA CYS A 174 -10.36 0.62 1.08
C CYS A 174 -9.07 0.76 0.26
N PHE A 175 -8.57 1.98 0.05
CA PHE A 175 -7.28 2.22 -0.63
C PHE A 175 -6.11 1.58 0.11
N ALA A 176 -6.16 1.51 1.45
CA ALA A 176 -5.12 0.92 2.29
C ALA A 176 -5.30 -0.59 2.52
N THR A 177 -6.47 -1.14 2.19
CA THR A 177 -6.88 -2.49 2.58
C THR A 177 -7.27 -3.31 1.35
N GLY A 178 -8.55 -3.34 0.99
CA GLY A 178 -9.07 -4.19 -0.08
C GLY A 178 -8.44 -3.95 -1.45
N ASN A 179 -8.14 -2.69 -1.81
CA ASN A 179 -7.46 -2.39 -3.07
C ASN A 179 -6.02 -2.92 -3.05
N THR A 180 -5.25 -2.59 -2.01
CA THR A 180 -3.87 -3.07 -1.84
C THR A 180 -3.80 -4.60 -1.82
N ALA A 181 -4.68 -5.25 -1.05
CA ALA A 181 -4.73 -6.70 -0.97
C ALA A 181 -5.05 -7.36 -2.32
N ARG A 182 -5.98 -6.79 -3.10
CA ARG A 182 -6.31 -7.28 -4.44
C ARG A 182 -5.12 -7.20 -5.38
N VAL A 183 -4.46 -6.04 -5.42
CA VAL A 183 -3.28 -5.79 -6.28
C VAL A 183 -2.12 -6.71 -5.88
N ARG A 184 -1.90 -6.92 -4.59
CA ARG A 184 -0.84 -7.79 -4.04
C ARG A 184 -1.24 -9.26 -3.95
N LYS A 185 -2.46 -9.64 -4.36
CA LYS A 185 -3.01 -11.00 -4.34
C LYS A 185 -2.95 -11.65 -2.95
N LEU A 186 -3.31 -10.89 -1.91
CA LEU A 186 -3.33 -11.35 -0.52
C LEU A 186 -4.70 -11.92 -0.14
N ASN A 187 -4.73 -12.87 0.81
CA ASN A 187 -5.98 -13.40 1.37
C ASN A 187 -6.51 -12.59 2.56
N SER A 188 -6.00 -11.39 2.79
CA SER A 188 -6.41 -10.45 3.83
C SER A 188 -6.99 -9.16 3.24
N GLY A 189 -7.13 -8.11 4.05
CA GLY A 189 -7.52 -6.77 3.62
C GLY A 189 -9.01 -6.56 3.36
N LEU A 190 -9.83 -7.61 3.46
CA LEU A 190 -11.29 -7.52 3.44
C LEU A 190 -11.86 -8.31 4.62
N VAL A 191 -12.90 -7.76 5.25
CA VAL A 191 -13.68 -8.47 6.27
C VAL A 191 -14.73 -9.30 5.57
N ASP A 192 -14.41 -10.56 5.31
CA ASP A 192 -15.31 -11.53 4.65
C ASP A 192 -14.99 -12.96 5.08
N VAL A 193 -15.95 -13.87 4.92
CA VAL A 193 -15.78 -15.29 5.25
C VAL A 193 -14.70 -15.90 4.36
N GLY A 194 -13.74 -16.60 4.96
CA GLY A 194 -12.61 -17.23 4.26
C GLY A 194 -11.38 -16.32 4.09
N LYS A 195 -11.44 -15.07 4.54
CA LYS A 195 -10.28 -14.17 4.63
C LYS A 195 -9.53 -14.34 5.96
N GLU A 196 -8.24 -14.01 5.94
CA GLU A 196 -7.40 -13.95 7.14
C GLU A 196 -8.00 -12.96 8.15
N ALA A 197 -8.01 -13.33 9.43
CA ALA A 197 -8.63 -12.56 10.50
C ALA A 197 -7.70 -11.43 11.00
N ASP A 198 -7.23 -10.62 10.05
CA ASP A 198 -6.40 -9.45 10.26
C ASP A 198 -7.30 -8.23 10.43
N LEU A 199 -7.51 -7.83 11.68
CA LEU A 199 -8.50 -6.81 12.04
C LEU A 199 -7.86 -5.71 12.88
N VAL A 200 -8.23 -4.46 12.58
CA VAL A 200 -7.89 -3.31 13.41
C VAL A 200 -9.16 -2.73 13.99
N ILE A 201 -9.21 -2.63 15.32
CA ILE A 201 -10.34 -2.06 16.04
C ILE A 201 -10.01 -0.62 16.40
N PHE A 202 -10.85 0.31 15.93
CA PHE A 202 -10.67 1.73 16.14
C PHE A 202 -11.68 2.31 17.14
N SER A 203 -11.30 3.43 17.73
CA SER A 203 -12.19 4.37 18.42
C SER A 203 -11.96 5.77 17.88
N ALA A 204 -12.96 6.64 17.99
CA ALA A 204 -12.72 8.07 17.90
C ALA A 204 -11.65 8.48 18.93
N PRO A 205 -10.79 9.46 18.61
CA PRO A 205 -9.77 9.94 19.53
C PRO A 205 -10.42 10.69 20.70
N LEU A 206 -9.91 10.45 21.91
CA LEU A 206 -10.36 11.12 23.13
C LEU A 206 -10.25 12.64 22.97
N GLY A 207 -11.35 13.35 23.23
CA GLY A 207 -11.39 14.81 23.12
C GLY A 207 -11.48 15.35 21.67
N GLY A 208 -11.62 14.46 20.67
CA GLY A 208 -11.87 14.85 19.29
C GLY A 208 -13.21 15.58 19.11
N ALA A 209 -13.26 16.45 18.11
CA ALA A 209 -14.48 17.18 17.72
C ALA A 209 -15.57 16.21 17.23
N GLU A 210 -15.14 15.20 16.45
CA GLU A 210 -16.00 14.14 15.92
C GLU A 210 -16.05 12.94 16.87
N LYS A 211 -17.24 12.35 17.01
CA LYS A 211 -17.48 11.23 17.95
C LYS A 211 -17.42 9.86 17.33
N THR A 212 -17.14 9.78 16.03
CA THR A 212 -17.01 8.53 15.28
C THR A 212 -15.64 8.45 14.61
N VAL A 213 -15.18 7.23 14.34
CA VAL A 213 -13.91 6.97 13.62
C VAL A 213 -13.92 7.59 12.22
N LEU A 214 -15.03 7.43 11.49
CA LEU A 214 -15.15 7.99 10.14
C LEU A 214 -15.24 9.52 10.20
N GLY A 215 -15.99 10.08 11.17
CA GLY A 215 -16.05 11.52 11.40
C GLY A 215 -14.66 12.11 11.65
N SER A 216 -13.86 11.50 12.54
CA SER A 216 -12.52 11.99 12.84
C SER A 216 -11.64 12.01 11.58
N LEU A 217 -11.65 10.93 10.79
CA LEU A 217 -10.92 10.86 9.53
C LEU A 217 -11.40 11.92 8.53
N LYS A 218 -12.71 12.19 8.44
CA LYS A 218 -13.27 13.20 7.52
C LYS A 218 -12.76 14.61 7.80
N ILE A 219 -12.46 14.93 9.07
CA ILE A 219 -11.88 16.23 9.45
C ILE A 219 -10.36 16.20 9.57
N GLY A 220 -9.72 15.05 9.32
CA GLY A 220 -8.26 14.89 9.34
C GLY A 220 -7.67 14.42 10.68
N ASP A 221 -8.51 14.18 11.69
CA ASP A 221 -8.10 13.63 12.97
C ASP A 221 -7.82 12.12 12.86
N LEU A 222 -6.68 11.69 13.40
CA LEU A 222 -6.32 10.27 13.39
C LEU A 222 -7.13 9.50 14.45
N PRO A 223 -7.78 8.40 14.08
CA PRO A 223 -8.48 7.56 15.03
C PRO A 223 -7.50 6.82 15.95
N SER A 224 -8.00 6.38 17.09
CA SER A 224 -7.26 5.56 18.03
C SER A 224 -7.29 4.11 17.63
N VAL A 225 -6.12 3.49 17.44
CA VAL A 225 -6.01 2.04 17.29
C VAL A 225 -6.08 1.41 18.67
N THR A 226 -7.23 0.80 18.98
CA THR A 226 -7.47 0.17 20.28
C THR A 226 -7.00 -1.27 20.32
N SER A 227 -7.08 -1.99 19.20
CA SER A 227 -6.66 -3.38 19.11
C SER A 227 -6.21 -3.73 17.70
N VAL A 228 -5.22 -4.60 17.58
CA VAL A 228 -4.81 -5.20 16.30
C VAL A 228 -4.80 -6.71 16.49
N LEU A 229 -5.50 -7.40 15.60
CA LEU A 229 -5.52 -8.84 15.49
C LEU A 229 -4.79 -9.23 14.20
N ILE A 230 -3.94 -10.25 14.28
CA ILE A 230 -3.31 -10.89 13.12
C ILE A 230 -3.60 -12.38 13.22
N ASP A 231 -4.13 -12.98 12.16
CA ASP A 231 -4.64 -14.36 12.15
C ASP A 231 -5.62 -14.63 13.31
N GLY A 232 -6.43 -13.63 13.67
CA GLY A 232 -7.38 -13.71 14.78
C GLY A 232 -6.76 -13.67 16.18
N LYS A 233 -5.43 -13.55 16.29
CA LYS A 233 -4.71 -13.43 17.57
C LYS A 233 -4.53 -11.97 17.93
N LEU A 234 -4.85 -11.61 19.18
CA LEU A 234 -4.63 -10.25 19.68
C LEU A 234 -3.12 -9.96 19.77
N MET A 235 -2.63 -9.05 18.94
CA MET A 235 -1.22 -8.67 18.90
C MET A 235 -0.96 -7.38 19.68
N ILE A 236 -1.88 -6.43 19.59
CA ILE A 236 -1.77 -5.13 20.25
C ILE A 236 -3.06 -4.87 21.01
N ARG A 237 -2.91 -4.50 22.28
CA ARG A 237 -3.96 -3.91 23.10
C ARG A 237 -3.55 -2.48 23.42
N GLN A 238 -4.26 -1.54 22.81
CA GLN A 238 -4.00 -0.10 22.77
C GLN A 238 -2.66 0.27 22.11
N SER A 239 -2.73 0.99 21.01
CA SER A 239 -1.54 1.52 20.34
C SER A 239 -0.84 2.57 21.19
N LYS A 240 0.50 2.55 21.16
CA LYS A 240 1.37 3.57 21.77
C LYS A 240 1.58 4.78 20.87
N ASN A 241 1.20 4.69 19.59
CA ASN A 241 1.48 5.70 18.59
C ASN A 241 0.25 6.56 18.27
N THR A 242 -0.95 5.99 18.30
CA THR A 242 -2.19 6.74 18.03
C THR A 242 -2.69 7.47 19.28
N PRO A 243 -3.57 8.47 19.16
CA PRO A 243 -4.19 9.13 20.30
C PRO A 243 -4.91 8.15 21.25
N PRO A 244 -5.13 8.50 22.53
CA PRO A 244 -5.96 7.72 23.43
C PRO A 244 -7.40 7.58 22.92
N PRO A 245 -8.08 6.45 23.11
CA PRO A 245 -9.44 6.24 22.62
C PRO A 245 -10.50 6.90 23.51
N GLU A 246 -11.54 7.45 22.89
CA GLU A 246 -12.78 7.84 23.57
C GLU A 246 -13.50 6.62 24.19
N THR A 247 -13.50 5.49 23.48
CA THR A 247 -14.10 4.22 23.92
C THR A 247 -13.08 3.10 23.81
N THR A 248 -12.82 2.41 24.91
CA THR A 248 -11.95 1.22 24.91
C THR A 248 -12.82 -0.04 24.80
N PRO A 249 -12.62 -0.90 23.79
CA PRO A 249 -13.37 -2.15 23.68
C PRO A 249 -13.00 -3.13 24.80
N SER A 250 -13.99 -3.89 25.26
CA SER A 250 -13.74 -5.08 26.09
C SER A 250 -13.36 -6.25 25.19
N ILE A 251 -12.18 -6.84 25.43
CA ILE A 251 -11.74 -8.05 24.74
C ILE A 251 -11.79 -9.20 25.75
N VAL A 252 -12.61 -10.20 25.45
CA VAL A 252 -12.79 -11.39 26.28
C VAL A 252 -12.26 -12.58 25.51
N GLU A 253 -11.21 -13.22 26.03
CA GLU A 253 -10.78 -14.52 25.51
C GLU A 253 -11.78 -15.60 25.93
N GLN A 254 -12.52 -16.15 24.98
CA GLN A 254 -13.23 -17.40 25.22
C GLN A 254 -12.21 -18.53 25.29
N ARG A 255 -11.88 -19.00 26.50
CA ARG A 255 -11.21 -20.28 26.66
C ARG A 255 -12.15 -21.36 26.12
N GLN A 256 -11.78 -22.03 25.04
CA GLN A 256 -12.47 -23.25 24.65
C GLN A 256 -12.38 -24.22 25.83
N HIS A 257 -13.53 -24.57 26.40
CA HIS A 257 -13.59 -25.60 27.41
C HIS A 257 -13.11 -26.89 26.74
N THR A 258 -11.93 -27.38 27.14
CA THR A 258 -11.48 -28.71 26.79
C THR A 258 -12.48 -29.67 27.40
N MET A 259 -13.43 -30.17 26.61
CA MET A 259 -14.29 -31.27 27.00
C MET A 259 -13.37 -32.47 27.21
N TYR A 260 -12.99 -32.73 28.46
CA TYR A 260 -12.46 -34.03 28.84
C TYR A 260 -13.54 -35.06 28.53
N SER A 261 -13.34 -35.87 27.48
CA SER A 261 -14.08 -37.10 27.33
C SER A 261 -13.63 -38.04 28.45
N SER A 262 -14.34 -38.04 29.58
CA SER A 262 -14.28 -39.15 30.52
C SER A 262 -14.91 -40.36 29.82
N SER A 263 -14.05 -41.21 29.28
CA SER A 263 -14.39 -42.61 29.00
C SER A 263 -14.51 -43.32 30.34
N ALA A 264 -15.73 -43.75 30.64
CA ALA A 264 -16.03 -44.76 31.65
C ALA A 264 -16.65 -45.96 30.93
#